data_AF-A0A544VS36-F1
#
_entry.id   AF-A0A544VS36-F1
#
_cell.length_a   1.000
_cell.length_b   1.000
_cell.length_c   1.000
_cell.angle_alpha   90.00
_cell.angle_beta   90.00
_cell.angle_gamma   90.00
#
_symmetry.space_group_name_H-M   'P 1'
#
loop_
_entity.id
_entity.type
_entity.pdbx_description
1 polymer ?
#
loop_
_entity_poly.entity_id
_entity_poly.type
_entity_poly.pdbx_seq_one_letter_code
_entity_poly.pdbx_strand_id
1 'polypeptide(L)'
;MALTFNDEQEAELLKLLGLPEVAPGDTDAGLTLDTITDLAHQVEAMDPAKPSTVAAAAKRNGMEVIDTATADALRRDAAEGRRVAASAAAAKVEAAVDSAIDTGRIMPSRKKHWVTLCSNDDEMLTHLASIAPGTAVPLDAIGHAADTGTTRDVADAAAWFY
;
A
#
# COMPACT_ATOMS: atom_id res chain seq x y z
N MET A 1 -39.48 28.96 36.71
CA MET A 1 -39.93 28.63 35.35
C MET A 1 -39.92 27.11 35.26
N ALA A 2 -41.05 26.46 34.99
CA ALA A 2 -41.09 25.00 34.88
C ALA A 2 -40.54 24.60 33.50
N LEU A 3 -39.65 23.60 33.47
CA LEU A 3 -39.20 22.99 32.23
C LEU A 3 -40.19 21.88 31.89
N THR A 4 -40.92 22.03 30.78
CA THR A 4 -41.94 21.06 30.35
C THR A 4 -41.45 20.38 29.08
N PHE A 5 -41.37 19.06 29.10
CA PHE A 5 -41.08 18.23 27.93
C PHE A 5 -42.40 17.72 27.33
N ASN A 6 -42.40 17.44 26.02
CA ASN A 6 -43.47 16.67 25.39
C ASN A 6 -43.18 15.16 25.48
N ASP A 7 -44.18 14.34 25.19
CA ASP A 7 -44.11 12.88 25.30
C ASP A 7 -42.97 12.27 24.46
N GLU A 8 -42.65 12.85 23.30
CA GLU A 8 -41.56 12.40 22.44
C GLU A 8 -40.19 12.72 23.06
N GLN A 9 -40.03 13.92 23.61
CA GLN A 9 -38.81 14.37 24.29
C GLN A 9 -38.56 13.60 25.58
N GLU A 10 -39.62 13.24 26.31
CA GLU A 10 -39.55 12.43 27.52
C GLU A 10 -39.09 11.01 27.20
N ALA A 11 -39.68 10.37 26.19
CA ALA A 11 -39.27 9.04 25.74
C ALA A 11 -37.83 9.02 25.22
N GLU A 12 -37.41 10.04 24.46
CA GLU A 12 -36.04 10.17 23.98
C GLU A 12 -35.03 10.35 25.13
N LEU A 13 -35.38 11.15 26.15
CA LEU A 13 -34.54 11.33 27.33
C LEU A 13 -34.34 10.01 28.10
N LEU A 14 -35.43 9.27 28.37
CA LEU A 14 -35.36 7.98 29.07
C LEU A 14 -34.52 6.96 28.28
N LYS A 15 -34.70 6.92 26.97
CA LYS A 15 -33.91 6.07 26.07
C LYS A 15 -32.42 6.43 26.09
N LEU A 16 -32.08 7.73 26.08
CA LEU A 16 -30.69 8.20 26.17
C LEU A 16 -30.05 7.87 27.52
N LEU A 17 -30.83 7.90 28.61
CA LEU A 17 -30.38 7.56 29.95
C LEU A 17 -30.36 6.04 30.21
N GLY A 18 -30.91 5.22 29.30
CA GLY A 18 -31.01 3.77 29.47
C GLY A 18 -32.02 3.34 30.54
N LEU A 19 -32.96 4.21 30.89
CA LEU A 19 -34.03 3.93 31.83
C LEU A 19 -35.19 3.19 31.12
N PRO A 20 -35.98 2.37 31.84
CA PRO A 20 -37.12 1.68 31.25
C PRO A 20 -38.13 2.69 30.70
N GLU A 21 -38.57 2.48 29.45
CA GLU A 21 -39.63 3.27 28.84
C GLU A 21 -40.94 3.04 29.62
N VAL A 22 -41.37 4.09 30.32
CA VAL A 22 -42.65 4.16 31.06
C VAL A 22 -43.65 4.98 30.27
N ALA A 23 -44.94 4.86 30.60
CA ALA A 23 -45.98 5.65 29.95
C ALA A 23 -45.71 7.16 30.15
N PRO A 24 -46.00 8.02 29.15
CA PRO A 24 -45.78 9.46 29.27
C PRO A 24 -46.47 10.04 30.52
N GLY A 25 -45.72 10.75 31.36
CA GLY A 25 -46.22 11.31 32.62
C GLY A 25 -46.14 10.39 33.85
N ASP A 26 -45.77 9.11 33.69
CA ASP A 26 -45.47 8.17 34.79
C ASP A 26 -43.95 8.08 35.10
N THR A 27 -43.16 9.00 34.56
CA THR A 27 -41.72 9.06 34.80
C THR A 27 -41.38 9.49 36.23
N ASP A 28 -40.55 8.68 36.91
CA ASP A 28 -39.97 9.06 38.18
C ASP A 28 -38.89 10.14 37.95
N ALA A 29 -39.29 11.39 38.19
CA ALA A 29 -38.42 12.55 38.09
C ALA A 29 -37.23 12.47 39.06
N GLY A 30 -37.39 11.79 40.21
CA GLY A 30 -36.32 11.56 41.18
C GLY A 30 -35.27 10.62 40.62
N LEU A 31 -35.69 9.45 40.13
CA LEU A 31 -34.79 8.48 39.49
C LEU A 31 -34.06 9.07 38.28
N THR A 32 -34.76 9.88 37.48
CA THR A 32 -34.17 10.57 36.32
C THR A 32 -33.09 11.55 36.76
N LEU A 33 -33.37 12.36 37.79
CA LEU A 33 -32.40 13.32 38.33
C LEU A 33 -31.20 12.62 38.99
N ASP A 34 -31.44 11.52 39.69
CA ASP A 34 -30.38 10.70 40.31
C ASP A 34 -29.47 10.08 39.24
N THR A 35 -30.05 9.58 38.15
CA THR A 35 -29.30 9.02 37.02
C THR A 35 -28.46 10.09 36.30
N ILE A 36 -29.05 11.28 36.08
CA ILE A 36 -28.32 12.42 35.51
C ILE A 36 -27.19 12.87 36.45
N THR A 37 -27.43 12.89 37.76
CA THR A 37 -26.43 13.28 38.77
C THR A 37 -25.30 12.26 38.82
N ASP A 38 -25.59 10.96 38.80
CA ASP A 38 -24.58 9.92 38.74
C ASP A 38 -23.75 10.01 37.44
N LEU A 39 -24.40 10.24 36.29
CA LEU A 39 -23.71 10.44 35.03
C LEU A 39 -22.81 11.70 35.04
N ALA A 40 -23.30 12.80 35.62
CA ALA A 40 -22.53 14.03 35.79
C ALA A 40 -21.32 13.81 36.72
N HIS A 41 -21.49 13.07 37.81
CA HIS A 41 -20.39 12.71 38.72
C HIS A 41 -19.39 11.75 38.07
N GLN A 42 -19.84 10.81 37.25
CA GLN A 42 -18.95 9.94 36.46
C GLN A 42 -18.11 10.76 35.48
N VAL A 43 -18.70 11.77 34.83
CA VAL A 43 -18.00 12.69 33.92
C VAL A 43 -17.03 13.60 34.69
N GLU A 44 -17.41 14.15 35.85
CA GLU A 44 -16.50 14.94 36.69
C GLU A 44 -15.34 14.09 37.26
N ALA A 45 -15.60 12.81 37.56
CA ALA A 45 -14.56 11.87 37.96
C ALA A 45 -13.62 11.48 36.80
N MET A 46 -14.05 11.68 35.54
CA MET A 46 -13.19 11.63 34.36
C MET A 46 -12.35 12.92 34.25
N ASP A 47 -11.48 13.12 35.24
CA ASP A 47 -10.46 14.16 35.21
C ASP A 47 -9.55 13.96 33.98
N PRO A 48 -9.52 14.89 32.99
CA PRO A 48 -8.67 14.78 31.81
C PRO A 48 -7.18 14.87 32.15
N ALA A 49 -6.83 15.30 33.38
CA ALA A 49 -5.45 15.29 33.87
C ALA A 49 -4.96 13.91 34.30
N LYS A 50 -5.85 12.91 34.46
CA LYS A 50 -5.46 11.54 34.82
C LYS A 50 -5.18 10.74 33.53
N PRO A 51 -3.95 10.24 33.31
CA PRO A 51 -3.60 9.50 32.09
C PRO A 51 -4.50 8.30 31.78
N SER A 52 -5.14 7.71 32.80
CA SER A 52 -6.07 6.59 32.67
C SER A 52 -7.40 6.95 32.00
N THR A 53 -7.88 8.19 32.11
CA THR A 53 -9.13 8.64 31.49
C THR A 53 -8.95 8.88 29.98
N VAL A 54 -7.79 9.41 29.60
CA VAL A 54 -7.37 9.57 28.20
C VAL A 54 -7.20 8.21 27.51
N ALA A 55 -6.56 7.24 28.17
CA ALA A 55 -6.43 5.88 27.64
C ALA A 55 -7.78 5.16 27.49
N ALA A 56 -8.68 5.33 28.46
CA ALA A 56 -10.03 4.77 28.39
C ALA A 56 -10.88 5.40 27.28
N ALA A 57 -10.78 6.73 27.09
CA ALA A 57 -11.45 7.43 26.00
C ALA A 57 -10.91 7.05 24.62
N ALA A 58 -9.58 6.91 24.48
CA ALA A 58 -8.95 6.45 23.24
C ALA A 58 -9.44 5.04 22.86
N LYS A 59 -9.46 4.11 23.82
CA LYS A 59 -9.92 2.74 23.59
C LYS A 59 -11.38 2.67 23.13
N ARG A 60 -12.28 3.50 23.68
CA ARG A 60 -13.68 3.57 23.23
C ARG A 60 -13.82 4.02 21.77
N ASN A 61 -12.84 4.77 21.25
CA ASN A 61 -12.80 5.23 19.86
C ASN A 61 -11.93 4.35 18.95
N GLY A 62 -11.54 3.15 19.40
CA GLY A 62 -10.68 2.24 18.62
C GLY A 62 -9.24 2.74 18.47
N MET A 63 -8.80 3.69 19.30
CA MET A 63 -7.45 4.23 19.30
C MET A 63 -6.63 3.61 20.43
N GLU A 64 -5.36 3.31 20.16
CA GLU A 64 -4.41 2.81 21.16
C GLU A 64 -3.41 3.92 21.51
N VAL A 65 -3.24 4.15 22.82
CA VAL A 65 -2.30 5.16 23.31
C VAL A 65 -0.91 4.53 23.37
N ILE A 66 -0.02 4.99 22.49
CA ILE A 66 1.38 4.62 22.46
C ILE A 66 2.25 5.77 22.99
N ASP A 67 3.38 5.46 23.60
CA ASP A 67 4.35 6.47 24.01
C ASP A 67 5.02 7.12 22.78
N THR A 68 5.54 8.33 22.98
CA THR A 68 6.12 9.13 21.90
C THR A 68 7.35 8.49 21.27
N ALA A 69 8.18 7.78 22.06
CA ALA A 69 9.37 7.13 21.55
C ALA A 69 9.03 5.95 20.64
N THR A 70 8.01 5.17 20.99
CA THR A 70 7.47 4.09 20.15
C THR A 70 6.82 4.63 18.87
N ALA A 71 6.06 5.73 18.97
CA ALA A 71 5.48 6.39 17.80
C ALA A 71 6.57 6.88 16.82
N ASP A 72 7.65 7.45 17.33
CA ASP A 72 8.76 7.95 16.52
C ASP A 72 9.63 6.82 15.94
N ALA A 73 9.79 5.71 16.68
CA ALA A 73 10.39 4.49 16.14
C ALA A 73 9.56 3.95 14.96
N LEU A 74 8.25 3.79 15.14
CA LEU A 74 7.36 3.29 14.09
C LEU A 74 7.34 4.19 12.85
N ARG A 75 7.36 5.51 13.02
CA ARG A 75 7.44 6.46 11.89
C ARG A 75 8.74 6.31 11.11
N ARG A 76 9.87 6.12 11.81
CA ARG A 76 11.18 5.88 11.18
C ARG A 76 11.21 4.57 10.43
N ASP A 77 10.74 3.49 11.06
CA ASP A 77 10.71 2.16 10.44
C ASP A 77 9.78 2.14 9.22
N ALA A 78 8.63 2.81 9.29
CA ALA A 78 7.73 2.95 8.15
C ALA A 78 8.34 3.78 7.01
N ALA A 79 9.12 4.83 7.32
CA ALA A 79 9.82 5.61 6.31
C ALA A 79 10.93 4.79 5.63
N GLU A 80 11.67 4.01 6.41
CA GLU A 80 12.72 3.14 5.87
C GLU A 80 12.14 1.99 5.06
N GLY A 81 11.07 1.36 5.53
CA GLY A 81 10.33 0.33 4.79
C GLY A 81 9.82 0.83 3.44
N ARG A 82 9.30 2.06 3.37
CA ARG A 82 8.90 2.68 2.09
C ARG A 82 10.09 2.86 1.13
N ARG A 83 11.27 3.24 1.64
CA ARG A 83 12.49 3.38 0.82
C ARG A 83 12.97 2.04 0.31
N VAL A 84 13.06 1.05 1.18
CA VAL A 84 13.49 -0.31 0.82
C VAL A 84 12.54 -0.91 -0.21
N ALA A 85 11.22 -0.81 0.01
CA ALA A 85 10.22 -1.29 -0.94
C ALA A 85 10.36 -0.62 -2.32
N ALA A 86 10.56 0.70 -2.36
CA ALA A 86 10.80 1.41 -3.62
C ALA A 86 12.09 0.96 -4.33
N SER A 87 13.18 0.77 -3.58
CA SER A 87 14.44 0.27 -4.16
C SER A 87 14.33 -1.16 -4.66
N ALA A 88 13.58 -2.03 -3.96
CA ALA A 88 13.37 -3.41 -4.35
C ALA A 88 12.52 -3.51 -5.63
N ALA A 89 11.50 -2.65 -5.77
CA ALA A 89 10.71 -2.57 -6.98
C ALA A 89 11.57 -2.13 -8.19
N ALA A 90 12.39 -1.09 -8.03
CA ALA A 90 13.30 -0.64 -9.09
C ALA A 90 14.31 -1.73 -9.48
N ALA A 91 14.94 -2.38 -8.49
CA ALA A 91 15.90 -3.46 -8.73
C ALA A 91 15.26 -4.66 -9.46
N LYS A 92 14.00 -5.00 -9.13
CA LYS A 92 13.24 -6.06 -9.82
C LYS A 92 13.04 -5.73 -11.30
N VAL A 93 12.66 -4.48 -11.62
CA VAL A 93 12.48 -4.03 -13.01
C VAL A 93 13.81 -4.10 -13.77
N GLU A 94 14.88 -3.56 -13.19
CA GLU A 94 16.19 -3.57 -13.83
C GLU A 94 16.70 -4.99 -14.09
N ALA A 95 16.59 -5.89 -13.10
CA ALA A 95 17.00 -7.28 -13.25
C ALA A 95 16.20 -8.03 -14.34
N ALA A 96 14.90 -7.77 -14.45
CA ALA A 96 14.06 -8.37 -15.49
C ALA A 96 14.46 -7.86 -16.89
N VAL A 97 14.73 -6.55 -17.02
CA VAL A 97 15.19 -5.96 -18.28
C VAL A 97 16.57 -6.47 -18.67
N ASP A 98 17.49 -6.61 -17.72
CA ASP A 98 18.83 -7.14 -17.98
C ASP A 98 18.78 -8.61 -18.42
N SER A 99 17.97 -9.45 -17.76
CA SER A 99 17.74 -10.82 -18.22
C SER A 99 17.14 -10.90 -19.63
N ALA A 100 16.25 -9.97 -19.99
CA ALA A 100 15.69 -9.89 -21.34
C ALA A 100 16.72 -9.47 -22.39
N ILE A 101 17.71 -8.65 -22.02
CA ILE A 101 18.84 -8.29 -22.87
C ILE A 101 19.76 -9.51 -23.07
N ASP A 102 20.14 -10.17 -21.98
CA ASP A 102 21.04 -11.33 -22.00
C ASP A 102 20.47 -12.48 -22.83
N THR A 103 19.15 -12.67 -22.80
CA THR A 103 18.44 -13.69 -23.60
C THR A 103 18.08 -13.22 -25.01
N GLY A 104 18.54 -12.03 -25.43
CA GLY A 104 18.32 -11.50 -26.78
C GLY A 104 16.87 -11.17 -27.11
N ARG A 105 15.98 -11.07 -26.10
CA ARG A 105 14.56 -10.71 -26.28
C ARG A 105 14.41 -9.25 -26.68
N ILE A 106 15.26 -8.38 -26.13
CA ILE A 106 15.30 -6.95 -26.44
C ILE A 106 16.73 -6.50 -26.76
N MET A 107 16.85 -5.40 -27.52
CA MET A 107 18.14 -4.78 -27.79
C MET A 107 18.67 -4.02 -26.57
N PRO A 108 19.99 -4.06 -26.27
CA PRO A 108 20.60 -3.27 -25.20
C PRO A 108 20.32 -1.77 -25.31
N SER A 109 20.26 -1.24 -26.54
CA SER A 109 19.98 0.19 -26.81
C SER A 109 18.61 0.65 -26.31
N ARG A 110 17.66 -0.28 -26.09
CA ARG A 110 16.32 0.02 -25.58
C ARG A 110 16.17 -0.18 -24.08
N LYS A 111 17.24 -0.51 -23.34
CA LYS A 111 17.19 -0.73 -21.88
C LYS A 111 16.46 0.40 -21.15
N LYS A 112 16.87 1.66 -21.37
CA LYS A 112 16.29 2.82 -20.71
C LYS A 112 14.79 2.98 -20.97
N HIS A 113 14.34 2.67 -22.19
CA HIS A 113 12.93 2.76 -22.56
C HIS A 113 12.11 1.69 -21.82
N TRP A 114 12.58 0.44 -21.81
CA TRP A 114 11.92 -0.65 -21.11
C TRP A 114 11.88 -0.46 -19.60
N VAL A 115 12.97 -0.01 -18.97
CA VAL A 115 12.97 0.34 -17.54
C VAL A 115 11.93 1.42 -17.25
N THR A 116 11.87 2.48 -18.08
CA THR A 116 10.88 3.55 -17.89
C THR A 116 9.46 3.02 -18.03
N LEU A 117 9.21 2.18 -19.03
CA LEU A 117 7.88 1.62 -19.28
C LEU A 117 7.43 0.70 -18.14
N CYS A 118 8.28 -0.24 -17.71
CA CYS A 118 7.99 -1.19 -16.64
C CYS A 118 7.91 -0.53 -15.25
N SER A 119 8.56 0.61 -15.03
CA SER A 119 8.40 1.37 -13.78
C SER A 119 7.07 2.11 -13.69
N ASN A 120 6.37 2.33 -14.81
CA ASN A 120 5.06 2.98 -14.85
C ASN A 120 3.90 1.97 -14.96
N ASP A 121 4.17 0.76 -15.44
CA ASP A 121 3.18 -0.29 -15.63
C ASP A 121 3.78 -1.68 -15.36
N ASP A 122 3.28 -2.32 -14.30
CA ASP A 122 3.71 -3.66 -13.87
C ASP A 122 3.33 -4.75 -14.89
N GLU A 123 2.27 -4.57 -15.69
CA GLU A 123 1.85 -5.55 -16.69
C GLU A 123 2.89 -5.69 -17.81
N MET A 124 3.67 -4.63 -18.06
CA MET A 124 4.72 -4.61 -19.08
C MET A 124 5.87 -5.58 -18.78
N LEU A 125 6.10 -5.94 -17.51
CA LEU A 125 7.06 -7.00 -17.16
C LEU A 125 6.58 -8.38 -17.65
N THR A 126 5.27 -8.63 -17.59
CA THR A 126 4.68 -9.87 -18.10
C THR A 126 4.79 -9.94 -19.62
N HIS A 127 4.54 -8.82 -20.32
CA HIS A 127 4.74 -8.73 -21.76
C HIS A 127 6.22 -8.91 -22.15
N LEU A 128 7.15 -8.33 -21.40
CA LEU A 128 8.57 -8.52 -21.63
C LEU A 128 8.95 -10.01 -21.52
N ALA A 129 8.40 -10.71 -20.52
CA ALA A 129 8.61 -12.14 -20.32
C ALA A 129 7.95 -13.01 -21.41
N SER A 130 6.92 -12.53 -22.10
CA SER A 130 6.25 -13.27 -23.18
C SER A 130 7.00 -13.23 -24.52
N ILE A 131 7.93 -12.29 -24.71
CA ILE A 131 8.75 -12.20 -25.93
C ILE A 131 9.69 -13.39 -26.02
N ALA A 132 9.66 -14.16 -27.10
CA ALA A 132 10.54 -15.32 -27.23
C ALA A 132 12.05 -14.94 -27.17
N PRO A 133 12.91 -15.75 -26.54
CA PRO A 133 14.36 -15.55 -26.59
C PRO A 133 14.88 -15.42 -28.01
N GLY A 134 15.91 -14.60 -28.21
CA GLY A 134 16.51 -14.39 -29.52
C GLY A 134 15.71 -13.57 -30.53
N THR A 135 14.51 -13.06 -30.16
CA THR A 135 13.64 -12.29 -31.08
C THR A 135 14.32 -11.03 -31.63
N ALA A 136 15.07 -10.31 -30.80
CA ALA A 136 15.75 -9.08 -31.20
C ALA A 136 17.21 -9.33 -31.60
N VAL A 137 17.92 -10.15 -30.82
CA VAL A 137 19.31 -10.55 -31.09
C VAL A 137 19.35 -12.07 -31.21
N PRO A 138 19.50 -12.63 -32.41
CA PRO A 138 19.64 -14.08 -32.57
C PRO A 138 20.86 -14.58 -31.78
N LEU A 139 20.63 -15.52 -30.86
CA LEU A 139 21.68 -16.18 -30.09
C LEU A 139 22.12 -17.51 -30.71
N ASP A 140 21.34 -18.03 -31.66
CA ASP A 140 21.69 -19.21 -32.43
C ASP A 140 22.77 -18.90 -33.46
N ALA A 141 23.72 -19.82 -33.64
CA ALA A 141 24.78 -19.68 -34.63
C ALA A 141 24.18 -19.68 -36.05
N ILE A 142 24.29 -18.55 -36.77
CA ILE A 142 23.74 -18.37 -38.13
C ILE A 142 24.59 -19.10 -39.20
N GLY A 143 25.75 -19.63 -38.83
CA GLY A 143 26.57 -20.48 -39.68
C GLY A 143 28.03 -20.45 -39.26
N HIS A 144 28.71 -21.59 -39.42
CA HIS A 144 30.16 -21.63 -39.34
C HIS A 144 30.72 -21.33 -40.73
N ALA A 145 31.75 -20.49 -40.82
CA ALA A 145 32.56 -20.43 -42.02
C ALA A 145 33.14 -21.83 -42.21
N ALA A 146 32.67 -22.56 -43.21
CA ALA A 146 33.35 -23.76 -43.64
C ALA A 146 34.74 -23.31 -44.09
N ASP A 147 35.76 -23.66 -43.33
CA ASP A 147 37.14 -23.60 -43.80
C ASP A 147 37.16 -24.45 -45.07
N THR A 148 37.15 -23.79 -46.23
CA THR A 148 37.35 -24.44 -47.52
C THR A 148 38.85 -24.67 -47.69
N GLY A 149 39.42 -25.37 -46.72
CA GLY A 149 40.74 -26.00 -46.76
C GLY A 149 40.72 -27.19 -47.72
N THR A 150 40.40 -26.92 -48.99
CA THR A 150 40.73 -27.78 -50.12
C THR A 150 41.27 -26.85 -51.20
N THR A 151 42.60 -26.67 -51.19
CA THR A 151 43.44 -26.26 -52.34
C THR A 151 42.66 -25.62 -53.49
N ARG A 152 42.29 -24.34 -53.32
CA ARG A 152 41.85 -23.53 -54.45
C ARG A 152 43.09 -22.93 -55.06
N ASP A 153 43.54 -23.55 -56.15
CA ASP A 153 44.54 -23.02 -57.06
C ASP A 153 44.21 -21.56 -57.35
N VAL A 154 45.10 -20.64 -56.95
CA VAL A 154 44.91 -19.19 -57.00
C VAL A 154 45.16 -18.66 -58.42
N ALA A 155 44.84 -19.45 -59.43
CA ALA A 155 45.23 -19.23 -60.82
C ALA A 155 44.16 -18.54 -61.68
N ASP A 156 42.95 -18.30 -61.16
CA ASP A 156 41.92 -17.59 -61.93
C ASP A 156 41.60 -16.23 -61.30
N ALA A 157 42.30 -15.21 -61.79
CA ALA A 157 42.03 -13.82 -61.49
C ALA A 157 40.64 -13.46 -62.04
N ALA A 158 39.63 -13.42 -61.18
CA ALA A 158 38.30 -12.98 -61.53
C ALA A 158 38.35 -11.54 -62.07
N ALA A 159 38.15 -11.40 -63.39
CA ALA A 159 38.12 -10.15 -64.14
C ALA A 159 36.81 -9.37 -63.91
N TRP A 160 36.51 -9.05 -62.65
CA TRP A 160 35.21 -8.48 -62.24
C TRP A 160 35.29 -7.04 -61.74
N PHE A 161 36.30 -6.30 -62.19
CA PHE A 161 36.26 -4.85 -62.18
C PHE A 161 36.69 -4.35 -63.56
N TYR A 162 35.70 -3.95 -64.37
CA TYR A 162 35.84 -3.01 -65.48
C TYR A 162 35.01 -1.78 -65.16
#